data_AF-A0A0T0MKR5-F1
#
_entry.id   AF-A0A0T0MKR5-F1
#
_cell.length_a   1.000
_cell.length_b   1.000
_cell.length_c   1.000
_cell.angle_alpha   90.00
_cell.angle_beta   90.00
_cell.angle_gamma   90.00
#
_symmetry.space_group_name_H-M   'P 1'
#
loop_
_entity.id
_entity.type
_entity.pdbx_description
1 polymer ?
#
loop_
_entity_poly.entity_id
_entity_poly.type
_entity_poly.pdbx_seq_one_letter_code
_entity_poly.pdbx_strand_id
1 'polypeptide(L)'
;MPTHEQPVDAPAEARTGERMVQPETPLPVVVWVTSGRGKSFAADGHAVAWTTSQVRVRYLDPGGREGFAWVWASAGARRFTY
;
A
#
# COMPACT_ATOMS: atom_id res chain seq x y z
N MET A 1 -5.89 -1.41 -26.41
CA MET A 1 -5.75 -2.22 -25.17
C MET A 1 -5.54 -1.25 -24.01
N PRO A 2 -6.42 -1.15 -23.01
CA PRO A 2 -6.19 -0.25 -21.89
C PRO A 2 -5.09 -0.84 -21.00
N THR A 3 -3.99 -0.13 -20.86
CA THR A 3 -2.90 -0.47 -19.95
C THR A 3 -3.43 -0.38 -18.53
N HIS A 4 -3.52 -1.52 -17.83
CA HIS A 4 -3.85 -1.55 -16.41
C HIS A 4 -2.71 -0.85 -15.65
N GLU A 5 -2.96 0.41 -15.27
CA GLU A 5 -2.01 1.29 -14.57
C GLU A 5 -1.78 0.75 -13.15
N GLN A 6 -0.74 -0.07 -12.95
CA GLN A 6 -0.34 -0.54 -11.63
C GLN A 6 0.52 0.53 -10.92
N PRO A 7 0.33 0.73 -9.61
CA PRO A 7 1.22 1.56 -8.79
C PRO A 7 2.65 0.99 -8.79
N VAL A 8 3.65 1.83 -8.56
CA VAL A 8 5.04 1.37 -8.38
C VAL A 8 5.13 0.70 -7.01
N ASP A 9 4.98 -0.62 -7.00
CA ASP A 9 5.11 -1.44 -5.80
C ASP A 9 6.54 -1.37 -5.23
N ALA A 10 6.66 -1.46 -3.90
CA ALA A 10 7.93 -1.78 -3.27
C ALA A 10 8.45 -3.14 -3.80
N PRO A 11 9.75 -3.24 -4.12
CA PRO A 11 10.34 -4.42 -4.74
C PRO A 11 10.07 -5.68 -3.92
N ALA A 12 9.70 -6.75 -4.61
CA ALA A 12 9.35 -8.01 -3.97
C ALA A 12 10.55 -8.66 -3.28
N GLU A 13 11.75 -8.44 -3.80
CA GLU A 13 12.99 -9.00 -3.26
C GLU A 13 13.22 -8.57 -1.80
N ALA A 14 12.80 -7.37 -1.42
CA ALA A 14 13.00 -6.86 -0.07
C ALA A 14 12.06 -7.48 0.97
N ARG A 15 10.96 -8.13 0.55
CA ARG A 15 10.06 -8.89 1.43
C ARG A 15 10.30 -10.40 1.41
N THR A 16 11.20 -10.88 0.55
CA THR A 16 11.52 -12.31 0.45
C THR A 16 12.15 -12.81 1.76
N GLY A 17 11.47 -13.77 2.41
CA GLY A 17 11.92 -14.34 3.68
C GLY A 17 11.48 -13.58 4.93
N GLU A 18 10.76 -12.46 4.79
CA GLU A 18 10.20 -11.76 5.93
C GLU A 18 8.93 -12.46 6.45
N ARG A 19 8.71 -12.39 7.76
CA ARG A 19 7.45 -12.85 8.36
C ARG A 19 6.35 -11.88 7.99
N MET A 20 5.38 -12.37 7.22
CA MET A 20 4.15 -11.64 6.93
C MET A 20 3.18 -11.79 8.10
N VAL A 21 2.72 -10.66 8.62
CA VAL A 21 1.64 -10.58 9.62
C VAL A 21 0.39 -10.08 8.90
N GLN A 22 -0.70 -10.81 9.09
CA GLN A 22 -2.02 -10.42 8.59
C GLN A 22 -2.91 -10.15 9.80
N PRO A 23 -3.39 -8.91 10.02
CA PRO A 23 -4.34 -8.63 11.07
C PRO A 23 -5.70 -9.27 10.73
N GLU A 24 -6.45 -9.64 11.77
CA GLU A 24 -7.85 -10.06 11.62
C GLU A 24 -8.75 -8.90 11.15
N THR A 25 -8.44 -7.68 11.59
CA THR A 25 -9.14 -6.45 11.21
C THR A 25 -8.18 -5.53 10.44
N PRO A 26 -8.48 -5.15 9.19
CA PRO A 26 -7.66 -4.22 8.43
C PRO A 26 -7.49 -2.89 9.18
N LEU A 27 -6.26 -2.39 9.29
CA LEU A 27 -5.97 -1.15 10.01
C LEU A 27 -6.11 0.05 9.07
N PRO A 28 -6.88 1.09 9.39
CA PRO A 28 -6.96 2.29 8.55
C PRO A 28 -5.59 2.98 8.52
N VAL A 29 -5.11 3.26 7.31
CA VAL A 29 -3.81 3.90 7.05
C VAL A 29 -3.95 4.89 5.91
N VAL A 30 -3.19 5.98 5.95
CA VAL A 30 -3.00 6.86 4.79
C VAL A 30 -1.68 6.49 4.15
N VAL A 31 -1.71 6.18 2.85
CA VAL A 31 -0.53 5.85 2.07
C VAL A 31 -0.32 6.82 0.93
N TRP A 32 0.94 7.07 0.60
CA TRP A 32 1.31 7.75 -0.62
C TRP A 32 1.49 6.73 -1.73
N VAL A 33 0.61 6.76 -2.72
CA VAL A 33 0.67 5.91 -3.90
C VAL A 33 1.22 6.73 -5.05
N THR A 34 2.26 6.23 -5.71
CA THR A 34 2.78 6.84 -6.94
C THR A 34 2.14 6.14 -8.13
N SER A 35 1.36 6.88 -8.91
CA SER A 35 0.79 6.37 -10.16
C SER A 35 1.90 6.10 -11.19
N GLY A 36 1.61 5.26 -12.19
CA GLY A 36 2.57 4.95 -13.26
C GLY A 36 3.05 6.17 -14.07
N ARG A 37 2.37 7.33 -13.94
CA ARG A 37 2.79 8.63 -14.52
C ARG A 37 3.70 9.46 -13.60
N GLY A 38 4.16 8.89 -12.49
CA GLY A 38 5.01 9.56 -11.51
C GLY A 38 4.28 10.57 -10.62
N LYS A 39 2.94 10.56 -10.60
CA LYS A 39 2.18 11.41 -9.67
C LYS A 39 1.95 10.69 -8.36
N SER A 40 2.50 11.21 -7.28
CA SER A 40 2.20 10.75 -5.92
C SER A 40 0.92 11.39 -5.40
N PHE A 41 0.02 10.59 -4.86
CA PHE A 41 -1.20 11.05 -4.18
C PHE A 41 -1.37 10.32 -2.85
N ALA A 42 -1.91 11.02 -1.87
CA ALA A 42 -2.33 10.40 -0.62
C ALA A 42 -3.67 9.68 -0.86
N ALA A 43 -3.74 8.42 -0.43
CA ALA A 43 -4.94 7.62 -0.47
C ALA A 43 -5.25 7.08 0.92
N ASP A 44 -6.50 7.24 1.35
CA ASP A 44 -7.03 6.48 2.47
C ASP A 44 -7.12 5.00 2.07
N GLY A 45 -6.55 4.15 2.91
CA GLY A 45 -6.47 2.73 2.66
C GLY A 45 -6.54 1.94 3.96
N HIS A 46 -6.49 0.62 3.80
CA HIS A 46 -6.45 -0.31 4.91
C HIS A 46 -5.21 -1.20 4.77
N ALA A 47 -4.38 -1.23 5.81
CA ALA A 47 -3.29 -2.17 5.92
C ALA A 47 -3.88 -3.56 6.17
N VAL A 48 -3.75 -4.42 5.17
CA VAL A 48 -4.28 -5.79 5.15
C VAL A 48 -3.20 -6.82 5.45
N ALA A 49 -1.92 -6.45 5.33
CA ALA A 49 -0.78 -7.24 5.79
C ALA A 49 0.43 -6.33 5.98
N TRP A 50 1.41 -6.77 6.75
CA TRP A 50 2.72 -6.11 6.81
C TRP A 50 3.84 -7.12 7.07
N THR A 51 5.02 -6.76 6.64
CA THR A 51 6.30 -7.34 7.05
C THR A 51 7.03 -6.33 7.94
N THR A 52 8.28 -6.61 8.31
CA THR A 52 9.09 -5.62 9.04
C THR A 52 9.38 -4.40 8.16
N SER A 53 9.59 -4.60 6.86
CA SER A 53 10.01 -3.54 5.94
C SER A 53 8.89 -2.97 5.06
N GLN A 54 7.80 -3.71 4.82
CA GLN A 54 6.74 -3.32 3.88
C GLN A 54 5.34 -3.50 4.47
N VAL A 55 4.39 -2.71 4.01
CA VAL A 55 2.97 -2.81 4.36
C VAL A 55 2.17 -3.00 3.08
N ARG A 56 1.31 -4.02 3.07
CA ARG A 56 0.33 -4.24 2.02
C ARG A 56 -0.91 -3.45 2.34
N VAL A 57 -1.26 -2.53 1.45
CA VAL A 57 -2.40 -1.64 1.62
C VAL A 57 -3.41 -1.85 0.52
N ARG A 58 -4.66 -2.00 0.93
CA ARG A 58 -5.84 -1.93 0.07
C ARG A 58 -6.29 -0.47 0.03
N TYR A 59 -6.36 0.12 -1.15
CA TYR A 59 -6.77 1.51 -1.33
C TYR A 59 -7.83 1.63 -2.42
N LEU A 60 -8.57 2.73 -2.42
CA LEU A 60 -9.43 3.12 -3.53
C LEU A 60 -8.73 4.22 -4.34
N ASP A 61 -8.61 4.04 -5.65
CA ASP A 61 -8.14 5.09 -6.53
C ASP A 61 -9.19 6.22 -6.66
N PRO A 62 -8.84 7.42 -7.17
CA PRO A 62 -9.80 8.50 -7.39
C PRO A 62 -11.01 8.13 -8.26
N GLY A 63 -10.89 7.11 -9.10
CA GLY A 63 -11.97 6.50 -9.88
C GLY A 63 -12.81 5.46 -9.14
N GLY A 64 -12.60 5.28 -7.83
CA GLY A 64 -13.33 4.36 -6.97
C GLY A 64 -12.96 2.89 -7.16
N ARG A 65 -11.86 2.56 -7.86
CA ARG A 65 -11.42 1.19 -8.05
C ARG A 65 -10.51 0.76 -6.93
N GLU A 66 -10.71 -0.47 -6.49
CA GLU A 66 -9.84 -1.09 -5.50
C GLU A 66 -8.50 -1.49 -6.10
N GLY A 67 -7.44 -1.08 -5.43
CA GLY A 67 -6.07 -1.47 -5.71
C GLY A 67 -5.39 -2.05 -4.46
N PHE A 68 -4.35 -2.84 -4.70
CA PHE A 68 -3.42 -3.27 -3.66
C PHE A 68 -2.04 -2.75 -4.02
N ALA A 69 -1.33 -2.18 -3.05
CA ALA A 69 0.05 -1.75 -3.20
C ALA A 69 0.86 -2.19 -1.99
N TRP A 70 2.11 -2.58 -2.24
CA TRP A 70 3.13 -2.68 -1.20
C TRP A 70 3.86 -1.35 -1.08
N VAL A 71 3.81 -0.77 0.11
CA VAL A 71 4.54 0.46 0.46
C VAL A 71 5.60 0.13 1.50
N TRP A 72 6.70 0.89 1.54
CA TRP A 72 7.68 0.75 2.62
C TRP A 72 7.05 1.14 3.96
N ALA A 73 7.32 0.37 5.02
CA ALA A 73 6.85 0.69 6.37
C ALA A 73 7.41 2.03 6.88
N SER A 74 8.59 2.43 6.39
CA SER A 74 9.19 3.75 6.62
C SER A 74 8.54 4.87 5.83
N ALA A 75 7.81 4.56 4.75
CA ALA A 75 7.05 5.52 3.95
C ALA A 75 5.71 5.83 4.63
N GLY A 76 5.78 6.52 5.77
CA GLY A 76 4.71 7.39 6.25
C GLY A 76 3.36 6.75 6.56
N ALA A 77 3.30 5.48 6.97
CA ALA A 77 2.08 4.93 7.57
C ALA A 77 1.86 5.56 8.96
N ARG A 78 1.31 6.78 9.00
CA ARG A 78 0.89 7.42 10.24
C ARG A 78 -0.36 6.72 10.74
N ARG A 79 -0.22 5.98 11.83
CA ARG A 79 -1.32 5.39 12.59
C ARG A 79 -2.17 6.52 13.17
N PHE A 80 -3.42 6.65 12.73
CA PHE A 80 -4.39 7.44 13.48
C PHE A 80 -4.71 6.68 14.77
N THR A 81 -4.29 7.25 15.90
CA THR A 81 -4.84 6.85 17.20
C THR A 81 -6.09 7.70 17.36
N TYR A 82 -7.27 7.07 17.42
CA TYR A 82 -8.52 7.73 17.79
C TYR A 82 -8.68 7.67 19.31
#